data_AF-A0A917FMR8-F1
#
_entry.id   AF-A0A917FMR8-F1
#
_cell.length_a   1.000
_cell.length_b   1.000
_cell.length_c   1.000
_cell.angle_alpha   90.00
_cell.angle_beta   90.00
_cell.angle_gamma   90.00
#
_symmetry.space_group_name_H-M   'P 1'
#
loop_
_entity.id
_entity.type
_entity.pdbx_description
1 polymer ?
#
loop_
_entity_poly.entity_id
_entity_poly.type
_entity_poly.pdbx_seq_one_letter_code
_entity_poly.pdbx_strand_id
1 'polypeptide(L)'
;MVSTERETTTPPLAVGSRVRTKYSTDRTADPSTWKDESGKIVQDFAANLDGSISREWAQAHRWGIALDNGCLVFRDNDDVTPEN
;
A
#
# COMPACT_ATOMS: atom_id res chain seq x y z
N MET A 1 24.95 -24.03 -3.45
CA MET A 1 23.82 -24.04 -2.50
C MET A 1 23.72 -22.64 -1.92
N VAL A 2 22.73 -21.84 -2.32
CA VAL A 2 22.00 -20.82 -1.53
C VAL A 2 20.81 -20.42 -2.42
N SER A 3 19.66 -21.04 -2.18
CA SER A 3 18.51 -20.43 -1.52
C SER A 3 17.69 -19.56 -2.48
N THR A 4 16.60 -20.16 -2.95
CA THR A 4 15.42 -19.57 -3.57
C THR A 4 14.96 -18.34 -2.80
N GLU A 5 15.17 -17.15 -3.36
CA GLU A 5 14.32 -16.01 -3.03
C GLU A 5 13.09 -16.13 -3.93
N ARG A 6 11.94 -16.39 -3.33
CA ARG A 6 10.67 -16.34 -4.04
C ARG A 6 10.48 -14.88 -4.42
N GLU A 7 10.78 -14.53 -5.66
CA GLU A 7 10.20 -13.35 -6.29
C GLU A 7 8.68 -13.51 -6.19
N THR A 8 8.10 -12.95 -5.13
CA THR A 8 6.71 -12.53 -5.13
C THR A 8 6.65 -11.43 -6.19
N THR A 9 6.50 -11.85 -7.45
CA THR A 9 6.24 -10.99 -8.60
C THR A 9 4.83 -10.42 -8.47
N THR A 10 4.60 -9.62 -7.43
CA THR A 10 3.62 -8.55 -7.49
C THR A 10 4.19 -7.60 -8.54
N PRO A 11 3.44 -7.25 -9.60
CA PRO A 11 3.97 -6.41 -10.67
C PRO A 11 4.52 -5.12 -10.06
N PRO A 12 5.50 -4.47 -10.72
CA PRO A 12 6.20 -3.33 -10.15
C PRO A 12 5.22 -2.19 -9.93
N LEU A 13 4.69 -2.10 -8.71
CA LEU A 13 4.00 -0.94 -8.23
C LEU A 13 5.03 0.19 -8.26
N ALA A 14 4.71 1.24 -8.98
CA ALA A 14 5.56 2.39 -9.15
C ALA A 14 4.74 3.64 -8.89
N VAL A 15 5.43 4.74 -8.59
CA VAL A 15 4.78 6.05 -8.60
C VAL A 15 4.19 6.29 -9.98
N GLY A 16 2.89 6.55 -10.02
CA GLY A 16 2.12 6.66 -11.24
C GLY A 16 1.22 5.46 -11.54
N SER A 17 1.47 4.30 -10.95
CA SER A 17 0.62 3.11 -11.14
C SER A 17 -0.73 3.31 -10.50
N ARG A 18 -1.75 2.83 -11.21
CA ARG A 18 -3.11 2.83 -10.72
C ARG A 18 -3.33 1.54 -9.90
N VAL A 19 -4.01 1.65 -8.77
CA VAL A 19 -4.16 0.59 -7.78
C VAL A 19 -5.53 0.67 -7.11
N ARG A 20 -6.04 -0.48 -6.71
CA ARG A 20 -7.20 -0.62 -5.82
C ARG A 20 -6.76 -1.04 -4.43
N THR A 21 -7.31 -0.39 -3.41
CA THR A 21 -7.13 -0.74 -2.00
C THR A 21 -8.48 -0.76 -1.30
N LYS A 22 -8.58 -1.55 -0.23
CA LYS A 22 -9.75 -1.55 0.64
C LYS A 22 -9.78 -0.23 1.41
N TYR A 23 -10.81 0.57 1.20
CA TYR A 23 -10.98 1.84 1.90
C TYR A 23 -12.44 2.01 2.38
N SER A 24 -12.56 2.64 3.55
CA SER A 24 -13.84 3.08 4.10
C SER A 24 -13.60 4.43 4.79
N THR A 25 -14.52 5.36 4.57
CA THR A 25 -14.55 6.64 5.30
C THR A 25 -14.93 6.44 6.77
N ASP A 26 -15.65 5.36 7.07
CA ASP A 26 -15.95 4.95 8.43
C ASP A 26 -14.82 4.08 8.96
N ARG A 27 -13.99 4.65 9.85
CA ARG A 27 -12.82 3.98 10.43
C ARG A 27 -13.19 2.95 11.51
N THR A 28 -14.45 2.97 11.97
CA THR A 28 -14.99 1.99 12.92
C THR A 28 -15.64 0.79 12.23
N ALA A 29 -15.88 0.89 10.91
CA ALA A 29 -16.46 -0.18 10.12
C ALA A 29 -15.48 -1.34 9.99
N ASP A 30 -16.05 -2.55 10.02
CA ASP A 30 -15.27 -3.79 9.90
C ASP A 30 -14.44 -3.78 8.61
N PRO A 31 -13.12 -4.07 8.67
CA PRO A 31 -12.24 -4.07 7.51
C PRO A 31 -12.72 -4.95 6.35
N SER A 32 -13.48 -6.01 6.66
CA SER A 32 -14.04 -6.93 5.66
C SER A 32 -15.15 -6.27 4.84
N THR A 33 -15.80 -5.24 5.38
CA THR A 33 -16.86 -4.46 4.71
C THR A 33 -16.33 -3.28 3.90
N TRP A 34 -15.03 -2.99 3.99
CA TRP A 34 -14.43 -1.91 3.23
C TRP A 34 -14.59 -2.17 1.73
N LYS A 35 -14.97 -1.11 1.02
CA LYS A 35 -15.11 -1.12 -0.43
C LYS A 35 -13.72 -1.07 -1.05
N ASP A 36 -13.55 -1.72 -2.19
CA ASP A 36 -12.42 -1.44 -3.06
C ASP A 36 -12.56 -0.01 -3.62
N GLU A 37 -11.57 0.82 -3.32
CA GLU A 37 -11.46 2.17 -3.87
C GLU A 37 -10.24 2.20 -4.78
N SER A 38 -10.42 2.85 -5.93
CA SER A 38 -9.35 3.03 -6.92
C SER A 38 -8.56 4.29 -6.58
N GLY A 39 -7.29 4.28 -6.93
CA GLY A 39 -6.37 5.37 -6.65
C GLY A 39 -5.08 5.24 -7.43
N LYS A 40 -4.21 6.22 -7.27
CA LYS A 40 -2.92 6.29 -7.93
C LYS A 40 -1.81 6.39 -6.91
N ILE A 41 -0.77 5.60 -7.08
CA ILE A 41 0.44 5.74 -6.26
C ILE A 41 1.07 7.09 -6.61
N VAL A 42 1.16 7.96 -5.62
CA VAL A 42 1.79 9.29 -5.75
C VAL A 42 3.20 9.32 -5.16
N GLN A 43 3.52 8.40 -4.25
CA GLN A 43 4.83 8.35 -3.61
C GLN A 43 5.24 6.93 -3.20
N ASP A 44 6.52 6.62 -3.40
CA ASP A 44 7.20 5.45 -2.84
C ASP A 44 8.03 5.90 -1.63
N PHE A 45 7.81 5.21 -0.51
CA PHE A 45 8.51 5.41 0.75
C PHE A 45 9.43 4.22 1.07
N ALA A 46 9.78 3.36 0.10
CA ALA A 46 10.63 2.20 0.34
C ALA A 46 11.97 2.58 0.97
N ALA A 47 12.56 3.69 0.52
CA ALA A 47 13.81 4.23 1.06
C ALA A 47 13.71 4.74 2.52
N ASN A 48 12.49 4.87 3.07
CA ASN A 48 12.26 5.27 4.47
C ASN A 48 12.00 4.06 5.38
N LEU A 49 11.96 2.84 4.84
CA LEU A 49 11.77 1.59 5.60
C LEU A 49 13.06 1.11 6.29
N ASP A 50 14.24 1.56 5.83
CA ASP A 50 15.57 1.18 6.38
C ASP A 50 15.85 1.73 7.79
N GLY A 51 14.98 2.59 8.32
CA GLY A 51 15.02 2.98 9.72
C GLY A 51 14.29 1.96 10.58
N SER A 52 15.01 1.16 11.37
CA SER A 52 14.45 0.43 12.52
C SER A 52 13.88 1.42 13.54
N ILE A 53 12.72 2.00 13.25
CA ILE A 53 11.94 2.75 14.22
C ILE A 53 11.09 1.71 14.93
N SER A 54 11.53 1.31 16.13
CA SER A 54 10.74 0.52 17.11
C SER A 54 9.53 1.34 17.58
N ARG A 55 8.65 1.68 16.64
CA ARG A 55 7.42 2.44 16.84
C ARG A 55 6.32 1.64 16.21
N GLU A 56 5.79 0.72 17.00
CA GLU A 56 4.53 0.01 16.75
C GLU A 56 3.33 0.94 16.46
N TRP A 57 3.44 2.24 16.79
CA TRP A 57 2.46 3.28 16.49
C TRP A 57 2.72 4.07 15.18
N ALA A 58 3.86 3.87 14.51
CA ALA A 58 4.24 4.55 13.27
C ALA A 58 4.87 3.56 12.29
N GLN A 59 4.15 2.47 12.01
CA GLN A 59 4.58 1.48 11.04
C GLN A 59 4.70 2.15 9.67
N ALA A 60 5.91 2.17 9.13
CA ALA A 60 6.18 2.80 7.85
C ALA A 60 5.53 1.96 6.74
N HIS A 61 4.59 2.56 6.03
CA HIS A 61 3.96 1.96 4.87
C HIS A 61 4.67 2.43 3.60
N ARG A 62 4.91 1.50 2.68
CA ARG A 62 5.69 1.76 1.47
C ARG A 62 5.01 2.72 0.49
N TRP A 63 3.70 2.66 0.32
CA TRP A 63 3.00 3.38 -0.75
C TRP A 63 2.14 4.50 -0.22
N GLY A 64 2.32 5.71 -0.75
CA GLY A 64 1.34 6.79 -0.66
C GLY A 64 0.41 6.74 -1.87
N ILE A 65 -0.86 6.45 -1.66
CA ILE A 65 -1.89 6.30 -2.70
C ILE A 65 -2.90 7.42 -2.58
N ALA A 66 -3.04 8.23 -3.61
CA ALA A 66 -4.12 9.19 -3.73
C ALA A 66 -5.34 8.49 -4.34
N LEU A 67 -6.38 8.28 -3.54
CA LEU A 67 -7.65 7.72 -3.99
C LEU A 67 -8.39 8.73 -4.87
N ASP A 68 -9.23 8.24 -5.77
CA ASP A 68 -10.07 9.09 -6.63
C ASP A 68 -11.07 9.95 -5.84
N ASN A 69 -11.38 9.54 -4.61
CA ASN A 69 -12.18 10.31 -3.66
C ASN A 69 -11.42 11.51 -3.03
N GLY A 70 -10.15 11.71 -3.37
CA GLY A 70 -9.30 12.80 -2.88
C GLY A 70 -8.57 12.52 -1.57
N CYS A 71 -8.74 11.34 -0.96
CA CYS A 71 -8.00 10.96 0.25
C CYS A 71 -6.64 10.36 -0.08
N LEU A 72 -5.62 10.74 0.69
CA LEU A 72 -4.31 10.10 0.67
C LEU A 72 -4.28 8.98 1.70
N VAL A 73 -4.04 7.74 1.25
CA VAL A 73 -3.91 6.56 2.10
C VAL A 73 -2.53 5.96 1.97
N PHE A 74 -2.03 5.40 3.07
CA PHE A 74 -0.72 4.77 3.13
C PHE A 74 -0.90 3.26 3.28
N ARG A 75 -0.34 2.47 2.36
CA ARG A 75 -0.51 1.02 2.32
C ARG A 75 0.78 0.29 2.04
N ASP A 76 0.84 -0.95 2.49
CA ASP A 76 1.92 -1.86 2.13
C ASP A 76 1.61 -2.59 0.81
N ASN A 77 2.59 -3.32 0.26
CA ASN A 77 2.43 -4.05 -0.99
C ASN A 77 1.35 -5.14 -0.92
N ASP A 78 1.11 -5.71 0.27
CA ASP A 78 0.11 -6.76 0.49
C ASP A 78 -1.34 -6.24 0.42
N ASP A 79 -1.55 -4.95 0.70
CA ASP A 79 -2.89 -4.35 0.80
C ASP A 79 -3.36 -3.67 -0.50
N VAL A 80 -2.52 -3.67 -1.54
CA VAL A 80 -2.76 -2.90 -2.77
C VAL A 80 -2.77 -3.84 -3.97
N THR A 81 -3.86 -3.77 -4.73
CA THR A 81 -4.02 -4.56 -5.95
C THR A 81 -3.78 -3.66 -7.15
N PRO A 82 -2.80 -3.97 -8.02
CA PRO A 82 -2.60 -3.23 -9.27
C PRO A 82 -3.82 -3.40 -10.17
N GLU A 83 -4.35 -2.29 -10.70
CA GLU A 83 -5.31 -2.34 -11.79
C GLU A 83 -4.54 -2.25 -13.11
N ASN A 84 -4.65 -3.32 -13.91
CA ASN A 84 -3.94 -3.48 -15.17
C ASN A 84 -4.64 -2.75 -16.32
#